data_AF-A0A1X0SFR0-F1
#
_entry.id   AF-A0A1X0SFR0-F1
#
_cell.length_a   1.000
_cell.length_b   1.000
_cell.length_c   1.000
_cell.angle_alpha   90.00
_cell.angle_beta   90.00
_cell.angle_gamma   90.00
#
_symmetry.space_group_name_H-M   'P 1'
#
loop_
_entity.id
_entity.type
_entity.pdbx_description
1 polymer ?
#
loop_
_entity_poly.entity_id
_entity_poly.type
_entity_poly.pdbx_seq_one_letter_code
_entity_poly.pdbx_strand_id
1 'polypeptide(L)'
;IQAAGIDTKIYSLHAIRSTSNTKAAELSNEIDKIKKHANWSLSANTFERFYYKPPHQHAGSKKITYSIFSFCPKNHTTSEVRLKSSRIGVGTTSN
;
A
#
# COMPACT_ATOMS: atom_id res chain seq x y z
N ILE A 1 -25.68 -0.82 -5.96
CA ILE A 1 -24.66 -0.72 -4.89
C ILE A 1 -25.31 -0.75 -3.51
N GLN A 2 -26.14 0.24 -3.14
CA GLN A 2 -26.84 0.21 -1.84
C GLN A 2 -27.82 -0.97 -1.70
N ALA A 3 -28.52 -1.33 -2.78
CA ALA A 3 -29.37 -2.54 -2.82
C ALA A 3 -28.60 -3.85 -2.57
N ALA A 4 -27.27 -3.85 -2.72
CA ALA A 4 -26.40 -4.99 -2.42
C ALA A 4 -25.85 -4.94 -0.98
N GLY A 5 -26.36 -4.05 -0.13
CA GLY A 5 -25.92 -3.89 1.27
C GLY A 5 -24.58 -3.17 1.43
N ILE A 6 -24.03 -2.54 0.39
CA ILE A 6 -22.76 -1.81 0.47
C ILE A 6 -23.01 -0.40 1.01
N ASP A 7 -22.42 -0.08 2.16
CA ASP A 7 -22.44 1.27 2.71
C ASP A 7 -21.55 2.20 1.90
N THR A 8 -22.18 3.07 1.11
CA THR A 8 -21.49 4.05 0.25
C THR A 8 -20.92 5.25 1.02
N LYS A 9 -21.25 5.42 2.30
CA LYS A 9 -20.61 6.43 3.17
C LYS A 9 -19.23 5.97 3.63
N ILE A 10 -19.05 4.66 3.79
CA ILE A 10 -17.77 4.04 4.17
C ILE A 10 -16.94 3.73 2.93
N TYR A 11 -17.55 3.10 1.93
CA TYR A 11 -16.86 2.66 0.72
C TYR A 11 -17.18 3.57 -0.46
N SER A 12 -16.17 4.30 -0.93
CA SER A 12 -16.30 5.15 -2.10
C SER A 12 -16.53 4.33 -3.38
N LEU A 13 -17.09 4.99 -4.40
CA LEU A 13 -17.21 4.42 -5.75
C LEU A 13 -15.86 3.92 -6.29
N HIS A 14 -14.77 4.63 -6.00
CA HIS A 14 -13.43 4.21 -6.41
C HIS A 14 -12.97 2.93 -5.70
N ALA A 15 -13.26 2.78 -4.40
CA ALA A 15 -12.96 1.56 -3.66
C ALA A 15 -13.73 0.37 -4.25
N ILE A 16 -15.03 0.54 -4.52
CA ILE A 16 -15.86 -0.50 -5.14
C ILE A 16 -15.32 -0.87 -6.52
N ARG A 17 -14.97 0.12 -7.36
CA ARG A 17 -14.35 -0.12 -8.67
C ARG A 17 -13.05 -0.90 -8.55
N SER A 18 -12.20 -0.58 -7.57
CA SER A 18 -10.96 -1.32 -7.35
C SER A 18 -11.23 -2.78 -6.96
N THR A 19 -12.18 -3.01 -6.06
CA THR A 19 -12.56 -4.36 -5.63
C THR A 19 -13.14 -5.17 -6.80
N SER A 20 -14.04 -4.59 -7.60
CA SER A 20 -14.61 -5.27 -8.78
C SER A 20 -13.55 -5.66 -9.80
N ASN A 21 -12.59 -4.77 -10.08
CA ASN A 21 -11.50 -5.04 -11.01
C ASN A 21 -10.55 -6.12 -10.51
N THR A 22 -10.22 -6.08 -9.22
CA THR A 22 -9.44 -7.13 -8.57
C THR A 22 -10.17 -8.47 -8.65
N LYS A 23 -11.47 -8.48 -8.37
CA LYS A 23 -12.28 -9.70 -8.43
C LYS A 23 -12.37 -10.28 -9.84
N ALA A 24 -12.49 -9.42 -10.85
CA ALA A 24 -12.49 -9.87 -12.25
C ALA A 24 -11.17 -10.58 -12.61
N ALA A 25 -10.03 -10.04 -12.17
CA ALA A 25 -8.73 -10.66 -12.37
C ALA A 25 -8.56 -11.97 -11.60
N GLU A 26 -9.06 -12.05 -10.35
CA GLU A 26 -9.10 -13.30 -9.56
C GLU A 26 -9.95 -14.39 -10.24
N LEU A 27 -10.98 -14.01 -10.97
CA LEU A 27 -11.82 -14.92 -11.77
C LEU A 27 -11.19 -15.27 -13.13
N SER A 28 -9.86 -15.16 -13.24
CA SER A 28 -9.05 -15.52 -14.42
C SER A 28 -9.39 -14.73 -15.70
N ASN A 29 -9.98 -13.55 -15.59
CA ASN A 29 -10.13 -12.67 -16.74
C ASN A 29 -8.79 -12.01 -17.07
N GLU A 30 -8.44 -11.98 -18.36
CA GLU A 30 -7.26 -11.28 -18.84
C GLU A 30 -7.32 -9.79 -18.49
N ILE A 31 -6.21 -9.25 -18.00
CA ILE A 31 -6.09 -7.84 -17.62
C ILE A 31 -6.48 -6.91 -18.79
N ASP A 32 -6.08 -7.24 -20.02
CA ASP A 32 -6.41 -6.44 -21.20
C ASP A 32 -7.92 -6.39 -21.47
N LYS A 33 -8.64 -7.49 -21.23
CA LYS A 33 -10.10 -7.53 -21.34
C LYS A 33 -10.76 -6.68 -20.25
N ILE A 34 -10.24 -6.75 -19.03
CA ILE A 34 -10.72 -5.92 -17.91
C ILE A 34 -10.48 -4.43 -18.21
N LYS A 35 -9.28 -4.05 -18.68
CA LYS A 35 -8.96 -2.67 -19.08
C LYS A 35 -9.87 -2.19 -20.20
N LYS A 36 -10.09 -2.98 -21.26
CA LYS A 36 -11.02 -2.65 -22.35
C LYS A 36 -12.44 -2.44 -21.84
N HIS A 37 -12.95 -3.36 -21.01
CA HIS A 37 -14.28 -3.25 -20.42
C HIS A 37 -14.44 -1.98 -19.58
N ALA A 38 -13.41 -1.64 -18.81
CA ALA A 38 -13.39 -0.47 -17.94
C ALA A 38 -13.04 0.85 -18.67
N ASN A 39 -12.86 0.80 -20.00
CA ASN A 39 -12.42 1.90 -20.86
C ASN A 39 -11.08 2.53 -20.43
N TRP A 40 -10.11 1.69 -20.04
CA TRP A 40 -8.75 2.09 -19.77
C TRP A 40 -7.82 1.82 -20.95
N SER A 41 -6.85 2.71 -21.11
CA SER A 41 -5.75 2.48 -22.04
C SER A 41 -4.98 1.22 -21.63
N LEU A 42 -4.64 0.39 -22.62
CA LEU A 42 -3.78 -0.78 -22.43
C LEU A 42 -2.34 -0.38 -22.11
N SER A 43 -1.88 0.76 -22.64
CA SER A 43 -0.51 1.27 -22.43
C SER A 43 -0.35 2.03 -21.11
N ALA A 44 -1.43 2.50 -20.50
CA ALA A 44 -1.38 3.21 -19.22
C ALA A 44 -1.36 2.24 -18.03
N ASN A 45 -0.70 2.66 -16.95
CA ASN A 45 -0.62 1.90 -15.70
C ASN A 45 -1.65 2.33 -14.64
N THR A 46 -2.65 3.15 -15.01
CA THR A 46 -3.68 3.67 -14.08
C THR A 46 -4.45 2.53 -13.41
N PHE A 47 -4.76 1.48 -14.16
CA PHE A 47 -5.40 0.28 -13.65
C PHE A 47 -4.56 -0.37 -12.55
N GLU A 48 -3.30 -0.68 -12.85
CA GLU A 48 -2.35 -1.35 -11.97
C GLU A 48 -2.10 -0.54 -10.69
N ARG A 49 -1.99 0.79 -10.83
CA ARG A 49 -1.69 1.67 -9.69
C ARG A 49 -2.87 1.85 -8.75
N PHE A 50 -4.09 2.00 -9.27
CA PHE A 50 -5.21 2.47 -8.46
C PHE A 50 -6.35 1.47 -8.30
N TYR A 51 -6.53 0.55 -9.26
CA TYR A 51 -7.73 -0.27 -9.34
C TYR A 51 -7.47 -1.77 -9.24
N TYR A 52 -6.29 -2.24 -9.62
CA TYR A 52 -5.87 -3.62 -9.41
C TYR A 52 -5.15 -3.74 -8.07
N LYS A 53 -5.83 -4.35 -7.10
CA LYS A 53 -5.34 -4.51 -5.72
C LYS A 53 -5.44 -5.97 -5.26
N PRO A 54 -4.71 -6.92 -5.90
CA PRO A 54 -4.78 -8.31 -5.51
C PRO A 54 -4.40 -8.51 -4.04
N PRO A 55 -5.04 -9.45 -3.33
CA PRO A 55 -4.63 -9.78 -1.98
C PRO A 55 -3.19 -10.31 -2.00
N HIS A 56 -2.44 -10.06 -0.93
CA HIS A 56 -1.07 -10.55 -0.78
C HIS A 56 -0.06 -10.10 -1.85
N GLN A 57 -0.22 -8.92 -2.47
CA GLN A 57 0.78 -8.31 -3.38
C GLN A 57 2.23 -8.37 -2.86
N HIS A 58 2.38 -8.30 -1.53
CA HIS A 58 3.66 -8.31 -0.85
C HIS A 58 4.04 -9.68 -0.28
N ALA A 59 3.39 -10.79 -0.63
CA ALA A 59 3.79 -12.10 -0.10
C ALA A 59 5.26 -12.42 -0.43
N GLY A 60 5.69 -12.14 -1.66
CA GLY A 60 7.09 -12.30 -2.08
C GLY A 60 8.04 -11.37 -1.32
N SER A 61 7.70 -10.09 -1.18
CA SER A 61 8.53 -9.13 -0.45
C SER A 61 8.55 -9.40 1.05
N LYS A 62 7.43 -9.85 1.65
CA LYS A 62 7.37 -10.31 3.05
C LYS A 62 8.40 -11.42 3.28
N LYS A 63 8.50 -12.41 2.40
CA LYS A 63 9.51 -13.48 2.50
C LYS A 63 10.94 -12.91 2.52
N ILE A 64 11.23 -11.95 1.64
CA ILE A 64 12.53 -11.27 1.57
C ILE A 64 12.80 -10.46 2.85
N THR A 65 11.83 -9.64 3.28
CA THR A 65 11.91 -8.85 4.51
C THR A 65 12.11 -9.75 5.73
N TYR A 66 11.36 -10.84 5.86
CA TYR A 66 11.59 -11.84 6.91
C TYR A 66 13.00 -12.43 6.80
N SER A 67 13.51 -12.76 5.62
CA SER A 67 14.90 -13.26 5.48
C SER A 67 15.95 -12.25 5.96
N ILE A 68 15.73 -10.95 5.75
CA ILE A 68 16.66 -9.88 6.15
C ILE A 68 16.59 -9.62 7.66
N PHE A 69 15.37 -9.53 8.21
CA PHE A 69 15.14 -9.11 9.60
C PHE A 69 14.93 -10.25 10.60
N SER A 70 14.77 -11.51 10.16
CA SER A 70 14.67 -12.66 11.07
C SER A 70 16.02 -13.12 11.61
N PHE A 71 17.13 -12.59 11.07
CA PHE A 71 18.48 -12.79 11.61
C PHE A 71 18.80 -11.78 12.74
N CYS A 72 17.83 -11.52 13.62
CA CYS A 72 18.10 -10.91 14.92
C CYS A 72 18.18 -12.06 15.93
N PRO A 73 19.38 -12.56 16.29
CA PRO A 73 19.48 -13.42 17.46
C PRO A 73 18.96 -12.60 18.65
N LYS A 74 17.95 -13.14 19.33
CA LYS A 74 17.47 -12.63 20.61
C LYS A 74 18.62 -12.67 21.61
N ASN A 75 19.45 -11.65 21.64
CA ASN A 75 20.39 -11.39 22.72
C ASN A 75 20.44 -9.87 22.93
N HIS A 76 19.67 -9.44 23.92
CA HIS A 76 19.86 -8.25 24.76
C HIS A 76 20.97 -7.29 24.30
N THR A 77 20.61 -6.17 23.67
CA THR A 77 21.42 -4.96 23.77
C THR A 77 20.49 -3.83 24.17
N THR A 78 20.25 -3.74 25.48
CA THR A 78 19.97 -2.47 26.12
C THR A 78 21.23 -1.62 25.95
N SER A 79 21.27 -0.80 24.92
CA SER A 79 22.12 0.39 24.93
C SER A 79 21.18 1.57 25.02
N GLU A 80 20.91 2.00 26.24
CA GLU A 80 20.33 3.30 26.52
C GLU A 80 21.32 4.38 26.07
N VAL A 81 21.43 4.61 24.75
CA VAL A 81 22.00 5.87 24.27
C VAL A 81 20.92 6.92 24.44
N ARG A 82 20.83 7.44 25.67
CA ARG A 82 20.07 8.64 25.98
C ARG A 82 20.73 9.80 25.23
N LEU A 83 20.27 10.05 24.01
CA LEU A 83 20.58 11.29 23.29
C LEU A 83 19.95 12.44 24.06
N LYS A 84 20.72 13.04 24.96
CA LYS A 84 20.39 14.35 25.51
C LYS A 84 20.54 15.34 24.35
N SER A 85 19.40 15.78 23.81
CA SER A 85 19.37 16.82 22.78
C SER A 85 19.98 18.10 23.34
N SER A 86 21.22 18.39 22.96
CA SER A 86 21.83 19.71 23.18
C SER A 86 21.27 20.65 22.13
N ARG A 87 20.27 21.43 22.51
CA ARG A 87 19.73 22.53 21.71
C ARG A 87 20.79 23.63 21.64
N ILE A 88 21.53 23.72 20.53
CA ILE A 88 22.35 24.90 20.24
C ILE A 88 21.39 26.01 19.81
N GLY A 89 21.10 26.94 20.73
CA GLY A 89 20.40 28.17 20.42
C GLY A 89 21.37 29.15 19.78
N VAL A 90 21.32 29.28 18.44
CA VAL A 90 21.96 30.40 17.74
C VAL A 90 21.06 31.61 17.94
N GLY A 91 21.41 32.45 18.92
CA GLY A 91 20.79 33.75 19.11
C GLY A 91 21.27 34.70 18.04
N THR A 92 20.40 35.11 17.11
CA THR A 92 20.65 36.25 16.24
C THR A 92 20.14 37.50 16.94
N THR A 93 21.04 38.30 17.50
CA THR A 93 20.73 39.68 17.91
C THR A 93 20.84 40.55 16.67
N SER A 94 19.73 41.16 16.24
CA SER A 94 19.76 42.31 15.34
C SER A 94 19.78 43.56 16.21
N ASN A 95 20.71 44.48 15.92
CA ASN A 95 20.70 45.85 16.43
C ASN A 95 19.45 46.60 15.99
#